data_AF-A0A2N3FUV0-F1
#
_entry.id   AF-A0A2N3FUV0-F1
#
_cell.length_a   1.000
_cell.length_b   1.000
_cell.length_c   1.000
_cell.angle_alpha   90.00
_cell.angle_beta   90.00
_cell.angle_gamma   90.00
#
_symmetry.space_group_name_H-M   'P 1'
#
loop_
_entity.id
_entity.type
_entity.pdbx_description
1 polymer ?
#
loop_
_entity_poly.entity_id
_entity_poly.type
_entity_poly.pdbx_seq_one_letter_code
_entity_poly.pdbx_strand_id
1 'polypeptide(L)' 'MNPLTMIPDAVRKGIYVGYFVVGVLIGAVQVGYTAVNALQPDWLTISLQVYAYVGIALGLTAASNVQSTDSGD' A
#
# COMPACT_ATOMS: atom_id res chain seq x y z
N MET A 1 8.54 -24.06 -0.64
CA MET A 1 8.18 -23.15 0.47
C MET A 1 7.99 -21.77 -0.13
N ASN A 2 6.85 -21.11 0.13
CA ASN A 2 6.64 -19.75 -0.36
C ASN A 2 7.51 -18.80 0.48
N PRO A 3 8.49 -18.09 -0.11
CA PRO A 3 9.34 -17.17 0.66
C PRO A 3 8.54 -16.07 1.37
N LEU A 4 7.31 -15.79 0.92
CA LEU A 4 6.40 -14.82 1.53
C LEU A 4 5.78 -15.29 2.85
N THR A 5 5.79 -16.61 3.15
CA THR A 5 5.28 -17.16 4.42
C THR A 5 6.37 -17.25 5.50
N MET A 6 7.60 -16.83 5.21
CA MET A 6 8.68 -16.78 6.20
C MET A 6 8.54 -15.58 7.16
N ILE A 7 7.73 -14.58 6.80
CA ILE A 7 7.47 -13.40 7.62
C ILE A 7 6.26 -13.69 8.52
N PRO A 8 6.36 -13.52 9.85
CA PRO A 8 5.25 -13.73 10.76
C PRO A 8 4.02 -12.88 10.42
N ASP A 9 2.82 -13.45 10.58
CA ASP A 9 1.56 -12.78 10.20
C ASP A 9 1.33 -11.45 10.91
N ALA A 10 1.73 -11.35 12.19
CA ALA A 10 1.65 -10.10 12.96
C ALA A 10 2.51 -8.98 12.32
N VAL A 11 3.69 -9.33 11.82
CA VAL A 11 4.61 -8.38 11.16
C VAL A 11 4.02 -7.94 9.82
N ARG A 12 3.47 -8.87 9.03
CA ARG A 12 2.80 -8.57 7.76
C ARG A 12 1.62 -7.63 7.96
N LYS A 13 0.77 -7.91 8.95
CA LYS A 13 -0.36 -7.03 9.32
C LYS A 13 0.12 -5.62 9.68
N GLY A 14 1.18 -5.51 10.49
CA GLY A 14 1.78 -4.22 10.83
C GLY A 14 2.27 -3.46 9.60
N ILE A 15 2.97 -4.13 8.67
CA ILE A 15 3.44 -3.54 7.42
C ILE A 15 2.27 -3.02 6.57
N TYR A 16 1.20 -3.80 6.41
CA TYR A 16 0.03 -3.37 5.64
C TYR A 16 -0.67 -2.16 6.25
N VAL A 17 -0.84 -2.15 7.58
CA VAL A 17 -1.44 -1.01 8.28
C VAL A 17 -0.57 0.23 8.15
N GLY A 18 0.75 0.10 8.37
CA GLY A 18 1.68 1.21 8.23
C GLY A 18 1.70 1.78 6.81
N TYR A 19 1.76 0.90 5.81
CA TYR A 19 1.71 1.28 4.40
C TYR A 19 0.41 2.03 4.06
N PHE A 20 -0.74 1.51 4.52
CA PHE A 20 -2.03 2.19 4.36
C PHE A 20 -2.03 3.60 4.97
N VAL A 21 -1.56 3.75 6.20
CA VAL A 21 -1.51 5.06 6.89
C VAL A 21 -0.64 6.06 6.11
N VAL A 22 0.54 5.63 5.64
CA VAL A 22 1.42 6.49 4.84
C VAL A 22 0.73 6.93 3.55
N GLY A 23 0.05 6.02 2.85
CA GLY A 23 -0.71 6.37 1.64
C GLY A 23 -1.80 7.41 1.88
N VAL A 24 -2.56 7.26 2.97
CA VAL A 24 -3.59 8.21 3.36
C VAL A 24 -2.99 9.59 3.64
N LEU A 25 -1.88 9.65 4.39
CA LEU A 25 -1.23 10.92 4.73
C LEU A 25 -0.68 11.64 3.49
N ILE A 26 0.05 10.93 2.62
CA ILE A 26 0.61 11.53 1.40
C ILE A 26 -0.52 11.96 0.44
N GLY A 27 -1.55 11.12 0.28
CA GLY A 27 -2.73 11.45 -0.53
C GLY A 27 -3.49 12.66 0.01
N ALA A 28 -3.63 12.79 1.33
CA ALA A 28 -4.28 13.95 1.94
C ALA A 28 -3.53 15.26 1.62
N VAL A 29 -2.19 15.24 1.66
CA VAL A 29 -1.38 16.40 1.27
C VAL A 29 -1.60 16.75 -0.20
N GLN A 30 -1.62 15.76 -1.09
CA GLN A 30 -1.90 15.96 -2.52
C GLN A 30 -3.28 16.57 -2.77
N VAL A 31 -4.31 16.06 -2.10
CA VAL A 31 -5.68 16.62 -2.15
C VAL A 31 -5.68 18.08 -1.69
N GLY A 32 -4.91 18.42 -0.65
CA GLY A 32 -4.77 19.79 -0.16
C GLY A 32 -4.24 20.76 -1.22
N TYR A 33 -3.17 20.40 -1.94
CA TYR A 33 -2.64 21.23 -3.04
C TYR A 33 -3.66 21.40 -4.17
N THR A 34 -4.33 20.32 -4.55
CA THR A 34 -5.36 20.34 -5.60
C THR A 34 -6.56 21.20 -5.21
N ALA A 35 -6.99 21.16 -3.94
CA ALA A 35 -8.14 21.92 -3.45
C ALA A 35 -7.97 23.44 -3.58
N VAL A 36 -6.72 23.93 -3.55
CA VAL A 36 -6.40 25.37 -3.65
C VAL A 36 -5.79 25.75 -5.02
N ASN A 37 -5.80 24.85 -6.00
CA ASN A 37 -5.16 25.03 -7.31
C ASN A 37 -3.67 25.44 -7.22
N ALA A 38 -2.96 24.95 -6.19
CA ALA A 38 -1.54 25.20 -6.04
C ALA A 38 -0.70 24.19 -6.82
N LEU A 39 0.50 24.61 -7.24
CA LEU A 39 1.50 23.71 -7.81
C LEU A 39 1.97 22.73 -6.72
N GLN A 40 2.02 21.45 -7.05
CA GLN A 40 2.58 20.43 -6.17
C GLN A 40 4.11 20.42 -6.26
N PRO A 41 4.81 20.27 -5.12
CA PRO A 41 6.27 20.16 -5.12
C PRO A 41 6.71 18.78 -5.62
N ASP A 42 7.88 18.71 -6.27
CA ASP A 42 8.38 17.49 -6.91
C ASP A 42 8.49 16.29 -5.95
N TRP A 43 8.87 16.53 -4.69
CA TRP A 43 8.98 15.47 -3.69
C TRP A 43 7.65 14.75 -3.45
N LEU A 44 6.52 15.47 -3.54
CA LEU A 44 5.19 14.91 -3.32
C LEU A 44 4.80 14.02 -4.49
N THR A 45 5.04 14.48 -5.71
CA THR A 45 4.85 13.70 -6.94
C THR A 45 5.70 12.43 -6.91
N ILE A 46 6.99 12.54 -6.60
CA ILE A 46 7.91 11.39 -6.53
C ILE A 46 7.41 10.40 -5.47
N SER A 47 7.03 10.88 -4.28
CA SER A 47 6.56 10.04 -3.18
C SER A 47 5.30 9.25 -3.56
N LEU A 48 4.34 9.89 -4.24
CA LEU A 48 3.13 9.22 -4.72
C LEU A 48 3.45 8.12 -5.74
N GLN A 49 4.37 8.38 -6.67
CA GLN A 49 4.73 7.40 -7.70
C GLN A 49 5.49 6.21 -7.10
N VAL A 50 6.43 6.46 -6.18
CA VAL A 50 7.14 5.39 -5.46
C VAL A 50 6.16 4.59 -4.60
N TYR A 51 5.25 5.26 -3.90
CA TYR A 51 4.18 4.60 -3.14
C TYR A 51 3.37 3.69 -4.06
N ALA A 52 2.82 4.20 -5.16
CA ALA A 52 2.05 3.41 -6.11
C ALA A 52 2.83 2.19 -6.65
N TYR A 53 4.11 2.36 -6.98
CA TYR A 53 4.99 1.28 -7.43
C TYR A 53 5.16 0.18 -6.36
N VAL A 54 5.46 0.55 -5.10
CA VAL A 54 5.60 -0.41 -3.99
C VAL A 54 4.27 -1.14 -3.71
N GLY A 55 3.14 -0.44 -3.86
CA GLY A 55 1.81 -0.99 -3.68
C GLY A 55 1.51 -2.20 -4.56
N ILE A 56 2.11 -2.27 -5.74
CA ILE A 56 1.97 -3.42 -6.66
C ILE A 56 2.53 -4.70 -5.99
N ALA A 57 3.73 -4.64 -5.41
CA ALA A 57 4.36 -5.78 -4.76
C ALA A 57 3.60 -6.22 -3.49
N LEU A 58 3.08 -5.25 -2.72
CA LEU A 58 2.25 -5.54 -1.55
C LEU A 58 0.92 -6.17 -1.95
N GLY A 59 0.29 -5.71 -3.03
CA GLY A 59 -0.93 -6.29 -3.58
C GLY A 59 -0.75 -7.76 -4.00
N LEU A 60 0.34 -8.07 -4.70
CA LEU A 60 0.70 -9.46 -5.04
C LEU A 60 0.90 -10.31 -3.78
N THR A 61 1.58 -9.76 -2.78
CA THR A 61 1.79 -10.45 -1.50
C THR A 61 0.45 -10.72 -0.80
N ALA A 62 -0.44 -9.74 -0.72
CA ALA A 62 -1.76 -9.89 -0.12
C ALA A 62 -2.59 -10.95 -0.86
N ALA A 63 -2.64 -10.89 -2.20
CA ALA A 63 -3.38 -11.84 -3.03
C ALA A 63 -2.92 -13.30 -2.82
N SER A 64 -1.62 -13.54 -2.68
CA SER A 64 -1.07 -14.88 -2.43
C SER A 64 -1.40 -15.46 -1.04
N ASN A 65 -1.94 -14.63 -0.14
CA ASN A 65 -2.28 -15.01 1.23
C ASN A 65 -3.80 -15.02 1.50
N VAL A 66 -4.63 -14.76 0.50
CA VAL A 66 -6.08 -14.97 0.58
C VAL A 66 -6.32 -16.48 0.41
N GLN A 67 -6.95 -17.11 1.40
CA GLN A 67 -7.43 -18.48 1.24
C GLN A 67 -8.56 -18.46 0.21
N SER A 68 -8.45 -19.26 -0.86
CA SER A 68 -9.59 -19.52 -1.73
C SER A 68 -10.66 -20.20 -0.89
N THR A 69 -11.78 -19.52 -0.65
CA THR A 69 -12.96 -20.17 -0.10
C THR A 69 -13.45 -21.16 -1.14
N ASP A 70 -12.97 -22.40 -1.07
CA ASP A 70 -13.59 -23.51 -1.77
C ASP A 70 -14.81 -23.92 -0.94
N SER A 71 -15.93 -23.24 -1.19
CA SER A 71 -17.24 -23.66 -0.69
C SER A 71 -17.67 -24.90 -1.46
N GLY A 72 -17.03 -26.03 -1.16
CA GLY A 72 -17.50 -27.35 -1.56
C GLY A 72 -18.41 -27.92 -0.48
N ASP A 73 -19.71 -27.68 -0.62
CA ASP A 73 -20.80 -28.51 -0.10
C ASP A 73 -21.82 -28.71 -1.23
#